data_AF-A0A831UAB2-F1
#
_entry.id   AF-A0A831UAB2-F1
#
_cell.length_a   1.000
_cell.length_b   1.000
_cell.length_c   1.000
_cell.angle_alpha   90.00
_cell.angle_beta   90.00
_cell.angle_gamma   90.00
#
_symmetry.space_group_name_H-M   'P 1'
#
loop_
_entity.id
_entity.type
_entity.pdbx_description
1 polymer ?
#
loop_
_entity_poly.entity_id
_entity_poly.type
_entity_poly.pdbx_seq_one_letter_code
_entity_poly.pdbx_strand_id
1 'polypeptide(L)'
;PRAWMGAKALGVNPLPNNPAEVMVAAWEWGAYLGEEAVRKGARLITSSWARFPANVMPGKAKVGGNYVNSALAKMEAVAAGADEALLLDEEGYVAEGSGENLFFVRDGVIYALEHSVNLEGITRDSVIRIAKDLGYEVQVVRATRDQLYMADEVFMTGTAAEVTPVSMIDWRPIGKGTAGPVALRLREVYLEAATGRRPEYEAWLTYVTS
;
A
#
# COMPACT_ATOMS: atom_id res chain seq x y z
N PRO A 1 -9.25 -9.78 11.54
CA PRO A 1 -9.17 -9.96 13.01
C PRO A 1 -8.45 -8.75 13.64
N ARG A 2 -8.82 -8.37 14.86
CA ARG A 2 -8.11 -7.37 15.68
C ARG A 2 -7.84 -7.99 17.04
N ALA A 3 -6.65 -7.73 17.58
CA ALA A 3 -6.28 -8.12 18.94
C ALA A 3 -5.84 -6.89 19.74
N TRP A 4 -6.20 -6.82 21.01
CA TRP A 4 -5.84 -5.71 21.90
C TRP A 4 -5.68 -6.15 23.36
N MET A 5 -5.03 -5.31 24.17
CA MET A 5 -4.89 -5.56 25.60
C MET A 5 -6.09 -5.01 26.35
N GLY A 6 -6.74 -5.85 27.16
CA GLY A 6 -7.94 -5.49 27.93
C GLY A 6 -7.67 -4.59 29.13
N ALA A 7 -8.67 -4.38 29.99
CA ALA A 7 -8.63 -3.38 31.06
C ALA A 7 -8.17 -3.89 32.45
N LYS A 8 -7.36 -4.95 32.53
CA LYS A 8 -6.89 -5.50 33.83
C LYS A 8 -6.03 -4.51 34.63
N ALA A 9 -5.23 -3.69 33.95
CA ALA A 9 -4.41 -2.64 34.52
C ALA A 9 -4.26 -1.48 33.51
N LEU A 10 -3.90 -0.28 33.98
CA LEU A 10 -3.75 0.91 33.14
C LEU A 10 -2.31 1.48 33.12
N GLY A 11 -1.34 0.70 33.61
CA GLY A 11 0.07 1.04 33.44
C GLY A 11 0.52 0.84 31.99
N VAL A 12 1.58 1.55 31.59
CA VAL A 12 2.13 1.45 30.22
C VAL A 12 2.64 0.05 29.86
N ASN A 13 3.11 -0.71 30.85
CA ASN A 13 3.52 -2.10 30.66
C ASN A 13 2.27 -2.96 30.39
N PRO A 14 2.08 -3.50 29.18
CA PRO A 14 0.87 -4.24 28.85
C PRO A 14 0.90 -5.69 29.37
N LEU A 15 2.04 -6.21 29.83
CA LEU A 15 2.18 -7.63 30.20
C LEU A 15 1.14 -8.12 31.24
N PRO A 16 0.80 -7.36 32.29
CA PRO A 16 -0.24 -7.75 33.25
C PRO A 16 -1.64 -7.89 32.65
N ASN A 17 -1.87 -7.31 31.46
CA ASN A 17 -3.16 -7.33 30.79
C ASN A 17 -3.36 -8.61 29.97
N ASN A 18 -2.36 -9.48 29.84
CA ASN A 18 -2.48 -10.74 29.11
C ASN A 18 -3.53 -11.70 29.70
N PRO A 19 -4.14 -12.57 28.87
CA PRO A 19 -4.01 -12.63 27.42
C PRO A 19 -4.76 -11.49 26.71
N ALA A 20 -4.41 -11.21 25.45
CA ALA A 20 -5.12 -10.24 24.62
C ALA A 20 -6.57 -10.67 24.36
N GLU A 21 -7.44 -9.68 24.18
CA GLU A 21 -8.78 -9.86 23.64
C GLU A 21 -8.73 -9.88 22.11
N VAL A 22 -9.66 -10.58 21.47
CA VAL A 22 -9.69 -10.76 20.01
C VAL A 22 -11.11 -10.57 19.48
N MET A 23 -11.23 -9.89 18.34
CA MET A 23 -12.48 -9.82 17.58
C MET A 23 -12.26 -10.08 16.10
N VAL A 24 -13.30 -10.59 15.45
CA VAL A 24 -13.42 -10.69 14.00
C VAL A 24 -14.73 -10.01 13.62
N ALA A 25 -14.65 -8.96 12.81
CA ALA A 25 -15.79 -8.27 12.24
C ALA A 25 -15.69 -8.33 10.72
N ALA A 26 -16.84 -8.45 10.06
CA ALA A 26 -16.99 -8.40 8.61
C ALA A 26 -18.18 -7.51 8.27
N TRP A 27 -18.02 -6.71 7.21
CA TRP A 27 -19.07 -5.84 6.67
C TRP A 27 -18.76 -5.58 5.19
N GLU A 28 -19.76 -5.16 4.43
CA GLU A 28 -19.55 -4.79 3.02
C GLU A 28 -18.69 -3.51 2.93
N TRP A 29 -17.66 -3.54 2.09
CA TRP A 29 -16.76 -2.42 1.84
C TRP A 29 -16.91 -1.91 0.42
N GLY A 30 -16.92 -0.58 0.26
CA GLY A 30 -16.73 0.04 -1.04
C GLY A 30 -15.26 0.05 -1.48
N ALA A 31 -14.99 0.54 -2.69
CA ALA A 31 -13.64 0.76 -3.17
C ALA A 31 -12.96 1.88 -2.36
N TYR A 32 -11.74 1.64 -1.86
CA TYR A 32 -11.04 2.57 -0.96
C TYR A 32 -10.77 3.95 -1.58
N LEU A 33 -10.46 3.99 -2.88
CA LEU A 33 -10.21 5.22 -3.66
C LEU A 33 -11.28 5.47 -4.76
N GLY A 34 -12.25 4.57 -4.93
CA GLY A 34 -13.33 4.68 -5.94
C GLY A 34 -12.95 4.28 -7.37
N GLU A 35 -13.94 3.97 -8.23
CA GLU A 35 -13.72 3.60 -9.64
C GLU A 35 -13.09 4.71 -10.49
N GLU A 36 -13.36 5.96 -10.12
CA GLU A 36 -12.78 7.13 -10.78
C GLU A 36 -11.27 7.21 -10.57
N ALA A 37 -10.77 6.92 -9.36
CA ALA A 37 -9.35 6.89 -9.07
C ALA A 37 -8.63 5.76 -9.84
N VAL A 38 -9.31 4.65 -10.12
CA VAL A 38 -8.75 3.58 -10.94
C VAL A 38 -8.52 4.04 -12.39
N ARG A 39 -9.47 4.76 -13.00
CA ARG A 39 -9.33 5.22 -14.40
C ARG A 39 -8.45 6.47 -14.51
N LYS A 40 -8.64 7.46 -13.64
CA LYS A 40 -7.91 8.73 -13.70
C LYS A 40 -6.53 8.62 -13.05
N GLY A 41 -6.30 7.65 -12.18
CA GLY A 41 -5.16 7.55 -11.30
C GLY A 41 -5.32 8.45 -10.07
N ALA A 42 -4.86 7.98 -8.92
CA ALA A 42 -4.79 8.75 -7.70
C ALA A 42 -3.76 9.89 -7.81
N ARG A 43 -4.03 11.00 -7.14
CA ARG A 43 -3.09 12.12 -6.95
C ARG A 43 -2.46 12.00 -5.57
N LEU A 44 -1.14 11.93 -5.51
CA LEU A 44 -0.39 11.90 -4.25
C LEU A 44 0.27 13.23 -3.94
N ILE A 45 0.49 13.48 -2.66
CA ILE A 45 1.43 14.52 -2.21
C ILE A 45 2.41 13.90 -1.21
N THR A 46 3.68 14.27 -1.32
CA THR A 46 4.71 13.87 -0.37
C THR A 46 4.42 14.54 0.97
N SER A 47 4.16 13.73 1.99
CA SER A 47 3.82 14.23 3.33
C SER A 47 5.04 14.82 4.02
N SER A 48 4.80 15.81 4.87
CA SER A 48 5.77 16.33 5.83
C SER A 48 6.06 15.39 7.01
N TRP A 49 5.23 14.36 7.21
CA TRP A 49 5.45 13.32 8.21
C TRP A 49 6.27 12.17 7.61
N ALA A 50 7.48 11.99 8.12
CA ALA A 50 8.29 10.82 7.78
C ALA A 50 7.69 9.55 8.39
N ARG A 51 7.90 8.42 7.71
CA ARG A 51 7.63 7.10 8.24
C ARG A 51 8.65 6.78 9.33
N PHE A 52 8.17 6.27 10.46
CA PHE A 52 9.00 6.02 11.62
C PHE A 52 10.19 5.08 11.33
N PRO A 53 11.38 5.35 11.89
CA PRO A 53 12.53 4.44 11.80
C PRO A 53 12.24 3.07 12.42
N ALA A 54 12.92 2.03 11.91
CA ALA A 54 12.68 0.63 12.28
C ALA A 54 12.94 0.31 13.77
N ASN A 55 13.71 1.16 14.48
CA ASN A 55 13.98 1.04 15.91
C ASN A 55 13.06 1.92 16.79
N VAL A 56 12.13 2.68 16.20
CA VAL A 56 11.19 3.57 16.93
C VAL A 56 9.82 2.91 17.06
N MET A 57 9.25 2.44 15.95
CA MET A 57 8.01 1.67 15.93
C MET A 57 8.17 0.43 15.03
N PRO A 58 7.51 -0.70 15.35
CA PRO A 58 7.68 -1.94 14.59
C PRO A 58 6.90 -1.88 13.26
N GLY A 59 7.49 -1.32 12.21
CA GLY A 59 6.85 -1.13 10.89
C GLY A 59 6.47 -2.40 10.15
N LYS A 60 7.16 -3.50 10.46
CA LYS A 60 6.84 -4.84 9.95
C LYS A 60 5.61 -5.46 10.63
N ALA A 61 5.17 -4.90 11.76
CA ALA A 61 3.96 -5.33 12.46
C ALA A 61 2.81 -4.35 12.24
N LYS A 62 1.60 -4.86 12.05
CA LYS A 62 0.39 -4.03 11.84
C LYS A 62 -0.22 -3.57 13.18
N VAL A 63 0.59 -2.89 14.01
CA VAL A 63 0.22 -2.43 15.35
C VAL A 63 -0.68 -1.19 15.29
N GLY A 64 -1.73 -1.13 16.12
CA GLY A 64 -2.67 -0.02 16.13
C GLY A 64 -2.02 1.36 16.32
N GLY A 65 -1.03 1.47 17.22
CA GLY A 65 -0.28 2.71 17.47
C GLY A 65 0.49 3.24 16.26
N ASN A 66 0.88 2.39 15.31
CA ASN A 66 1.58 2.81 14.08
C ASN A 66 0.72 3.76 13.24
N TYR A 67 -0.60 3.59 13.29
CA TYR A 67 -1.55 4.33 12.44
C TYR A 67 -1.76 5.79 12.87
N VAL A 68 -1.18 6.23 13.99
CA VAL A 68 -1.13 7.67 14.32
C VAL A 68 -0.32 8.42 13.25
N ASN A 69 0.83 7.88 12.84
CA ASN A 69 1.65 8.43 11.78
C ASN A 69 0.91 8.42 10.42
N SER A 70 0.31 7.29 10.05
CA SER A 70 -0.51 7.18 8.84
C SER A 70 -1.66 8.18 8.81
N ALA A 71 -2.38 8.34 9.93
CA ALA A 71 -3.51 9.25 10.02
C ALA A 71 -3.10 10.71 9.82
N LEU A 72 -1.97 11.13 10.42
CA LEU A 72 -1.42 12.47 10.25
C LEU A 72 -1.06 12.76 8.79
N ALA A 73 -0.32 11.86 8.15
CA ALA A 73 0.05 11.99 6.74
C ALA A 73 -1.18 12.02 5.83
N LYS A 74 -2.16 11.15 6.06
CA LYS A 74 -3.40 11.11 5.28
C LYS A 74 -4.21 12.41 5.42
N MET A 75 -4.36 12.92 6.65
CA MET A 75 -5.05 14.20 6.89
C MET A 75 -4.36 15.36 6.19
N GLU A 76 -3.03 15.41 6.21
CA GLU A 76 -2.24 16.42 5.48
C GLU A 76 -2.51 16.33 3.97
N ALA A 77 -2.44 15.14 3.39
CA ALA A 77 -2.65 14.96 1.96
C ALA A 77 -4.05 15.37 1.50
N VAL A 78 -5.08 14.96 2.24
CA VAL A 78 -6.47 15.34 1.96
C VAL A 78 -6.66 16.85 2.10
N ALA A 79 -6.10 17.46 3.15
CA ALA A 79 -6.17 18.91 3.34
C ALA A 79 -5.46 19.69 2.22
N ALA A 80 -4.42 19.09 1.61
CA ALA A 80 -3.74 19.64 0.44
C ALA A 80 -4.47 19.37 -0.89
N GLY A 81 -5.56 18.60 -0.91
CA GLY A 81 -6.33 18.27 -2.13
C GLY A 81 -5.83 17.05 -2.91
N ALA A 82 -4.92 16.27 -2.34
CA ALA A 82 -4.50 14.96 -2.84
C ALA A 82 -5.45 13.85 -2.36
N ASP A 83 -5.45 12.71 -3.04
CA ASP A 83 -6.25 11.54 -2.67
C ASP A 83 -5.57 10.72 -1.56
N GLU A 84 -4.23 10.67 -1.57
CA GLU A 84 -3.42 9.90 -0.63
C GLU A 84 -2.03 10.54 -0.40
N ALA A 85 -1.41 10.24 0.72
CA ALA A 85 -0.07 10.68 1.08
C ALA A 85 1.00 9.75 0.51
N LEU A 86 2.16 10.30 0.17
CA LEU A 86 3.41 9.57 -0.04
C LEU A 86 4.35 9.88 1.13
N LEU A 87 4.66 8.90 1.97
CA LEU A 87 5.62 9.09 3.05
C LEU A 87 7.05 8.79 2.55
N LEU A 88 8.00 9.56 3.08
CA LEU A 88 9.42 9.25 2.98
C LEU A 88 9.91 8.60 4.28
N ASP A 89 11.03 7.89 4.26
CA ASP A 89 11.77 7.57 5.48
C ASP A 89 12.54 8.79 6.00
N GLU A 90 13.15 8.66 7.18
CA GLU A 90 13.87 9.75 7.85
C GLU A 90 15.10 10.21 7.03
N GLU A 91 15.62 9.33 6.17
CA GLU A 91 16.75 9.61 5.28
C GLU A 91 16.31 10.26 3.95
N GLY A 92 15.00 10.44 3.72
CA GLY A 92 14.44 11.12 2.55
C GLY A 92 14.21 10.23 1.33
N TYR A 93 14.32 8.90 1.47
CA TYR A 93 13.92 7.95 0.43
C TYR A 93 12.43 7.64 0.53
N VAL A 94 11.85 7.17 -0.57
CA VAL A 94 10.44 6.80 -0.61
C VAL A 94 10.20 5.59 0.28
N ALA A 95 9.27 5.73 1.23
CA ALA A 95 8.80 4.65 2.08
C ALA A 95 7.58 3.96 1.44
N GLU A 96 6.38 4.45 1.73
CA GLU A 96 5.11 3.89 1.27
C GLU A 96 3.99 4.96 1.35
N GLY A 97 2.77 4.62 0.93
CA GLY A 97 1.59 5.46 1.19
C GLY A 97 1.18 5.41 2.66
N SER A 98 0.09 6.10 3.05
CA SER A 98 -0.35 6.01 4.46
C SER A 98 -0.82 4.59 4.84
N GLY A 99 -1.23 3.77 3.88
CA GLY A 99 -1.64 2.39 4.08
C GLY A 99 -1.30 1.40 2.95
N GLU A 100 -0.50 1.81 1.96
CA GLU A 100 -0.27 1.10 0.71
C GLU A 100 1.22 1.02 0.37
N ASN A 101 1.71 -0.13 -0.11
CA ASN A 101 3.05 -0.19 -0.70
C ASN A 101 3.10 0.49 -2.07
N LEU A 102 4.28 0.96 -2.47
CA LEU A 102 4.50 1.68 -3.73
C LEU A 102 5.32 0.88 -4.74
N PHE A 103 5.00 1.09 -6.01
CA PHE A 103 5.71 0.60 -7.18
C PHE A 103 5.83 1.71 -8.21
N PHE A 104 6.85 1.61 -9.06
CA PHE A 104 6.95 2.42 -10.26
C PHE A 104 7.40 1.59 -11.46
N VAL A 105 7.13 2.07 -12.66
CA VAL A 105 7.54 1.46 -13.92
C VAL A 105 8.44 2.44 -14.64
N ARG A 106 9.56 1.93 -15.15
CA ARG A 106 10.46 2.72 -16.00
C ARG A 106 11.08 1.84 -17.07
N ASP A 107 10.96 2.26 -18.32
CA ASP A 107 11.51 1.59 -19.50
C ASP A 107 11.08 0.11 -19.58
N GLY A 108 9.81 -0.17 -19.22
CA GLY A 108 9.21 -1.50 -19.24
C GLY A 108 9.53 -2.40 -18.05
N VAL A 109 10.39 -1.97 -17.12
CA VAL A 109 10.74 -2.71 -15.89
C VAL A 109 9.87 -2.23 -14.73
N ILE A 110 9.34 -3.17 -13.93
CA ILE A 110 8.60 -2.87 -12.71
C ILE A 110 9.58 -2.81 -11.53
N TYR A 111 9.51 -1.72 -10.77
CA TYR A 111 10.30 -1.51 -9.57
C TYR A 111 9.38 -1.54 -8.35
N ALA A 112 9.54 -2.58 -7.53
CA ALA A 112 8.93 -2.66 -6.22
C ALA A 112 9.86 -1.99 -5.20
N LEU A 113 9.32 -1.16 -4.30
CA LEU A 113 10.15 -0.61 -3.23
C LEU A 113 10.61 -1.71 -2.26
N GLU A 114 11.84 -1.58 -1.77
CA GLU A 114 12.41 -2.46 -0.76
C GLU A 114 11.68 -2.36 0.59
N HIS A 115 11.80 -3.40 1.42
CA HIS A 115 11.22 -3.41 2.75
C HIS A 115 12.13 -2.71 3.78
N SER A 116 12.42 -1.42 3.59
CA SER A 116 13.17 -0.61 4.57
C SER A 116 12.39 -0.48 5.89
N VAL A 117 11.59 0.57 6.04
CA VAL A 117 10.69 0.79 7.18
C VAL A 117 9.26 0.30 6.92
N ASN A 118 8.99 -0.06 5.67
CA ASN A 118 7.65 -0.37 5.17
C ASN A 118 7.08 -1.68 5.68
N LEU A 119 5.75 -1.80 5.67
CA LEU A 119 5.05 -3.07 5.92
C LEU A 119 5.25 -4.04 4.75
N GLU A 120 5.40 -5.33 5.04
CA GLU A 120 5.49 -6.39 4.04
C GLU A 120 4.09 -6.76 3.53
N GLY A 121 3.56 -5.98 2.59
CA GLY A 121 2.18 -6.15 2.12
C GLY A 121 1.96 -7.46 1.36
N ILE A 122 0.87 -8.15 1.69
CA ILE A 122 0.45 -9.36 0.96
C ILE A 122 0.07 -9.01 -0.48
N THR A 123 -0.66 -7.91 -0.71
CA THR A 123 -0.99 -7.46 -2.07
C THR A 123 0.26 -7.12 -2.88
N ARG A 124 1.30 -6.55 -2.25
CA ARG A 124 2.61 -6.31 -2.88
C ARG A 124 3.22 -7.63 -3.35
N ASP A 125 3.25 -8.65 -2.49
CA ASP A 125 3.76 -9.98 -2.84
C ASP A 125 2.97 -10.61 -3.99
N SER A 126 1.62 -10.58 -3.92
CA SER A 126 0.75 -11.07 -4.99
C SER A 126 1.02 -10.37 -6.32
N VAL A 127 1.19 -9.06 -6.32
CA VAL A 127 1.44 -8.27 -7.55
C VAL A 127 2.83 -8.53 -8.12
N ILE A 128 3.86 -8.70 -7.29
CA ILE A 128 5.19 -9.12 -7.74
C ILE A 128 5.11 -10.50 -8.41
N ARG A 129 4.36 -11.43 -7.82
CA ARG A 129 4.16 -12.77 -8.39
C ARG A 129 3.42 -12.69 -9.73
N ILE A 130 2.29 -11.99 -9.78
CA ILE A 130 1.51 -11.78 -11.01
C ILE A 130 2.37 -11.14 -12.10
N ALA A 131 3.15 -10.11 -11.78
CA ALA A 131 4.02 -9.44 -12.73
C ALA A 131 5.03 -10.41 -13.37
N LYS A 132 5.70 -11.23 -12.55
CA LYS A 132 6.64 -12.25 -13.03
C LYS A 132 5.96 -13.30 -13.90
N ASP A 133 4.78 -13.78 -13.51
CA ASP A 133 4.01 -14.78 -14.26
C ASP A 133 3.51 -14.22 -15.61
N LEU A 134 3.32 -12.89 -15.72
CA LEU A 134 3.02 -12.19 -16.97
C LEU A 134 4.28 -11.89 -17.83
N GLY A 135 5.47 -12.24 -17.34
CA GLY A 135 6.73 -12.04 -18.05
C GLY A 135 7.37 -10.66 -17.88
N TYR A 136 6.89 -9.84 -16.93
CA TYR A 136 7.56 -8.58 -16.61
C TYR A 136 8.83 -8.82 -15.79
N GLU A 137 9.86 -8.03 -16.06
CA GLU A 137 11.00 -7.90 -15.16
C GLU A 137 10.56 -7.12 -13.91
N VAL A 138 10.91 -7.65 -12.73
CA VAL A 138 10.64 -7.00 -11.45
C VAL A 138 11.94 -6.85 -10.68
N GLN A 139 12.31 -5.60 -10.39
CA GLN A 139 13.45 -5.23 -9.56
C GLN A 139 12.95 -4.72 -8.21
N VAL A 140 13.71 -5.01 -7.15
CA VAL A 140 13.45 -4.47 -5.81
C VAL A 140 14.51 -3.44 -5.50
N VAL A 141 14.10 -2.19 -5.26
CA VAL A 141 15.01 -1.05 -5.14
C VAL A 141 14.60 -0.09 -4.03
N ARG A 142 15.56 0.69 -3.54
CA ARG A 142 15.28 1.96 -2.89
C ARG A 142 15.04 3.03 -3.96
N ALA A 143 14.12 3.96 -3.71
CA ALA A 143 13.82 5.04 -4.65
C ALA A 143 13.80 6.41 -3.98
N THR A 144 14.11 7.45 -4.74
CA THR A 144 13.92 8.85 -4.36
C THR A 144 12.65 9.41 -5.01
N ARG A 145 12.11 10.52 -4.47
CA ARG A 145 10.86 11.13 -4.97
C ARG A 145 10.95 11.55 -6.44
N ASP A 146 12.11 12.00 -6.89
CA ASP A 146 12.35 12.44 -8.26
C ASP A 146 12.45 11.28 -9.25
N GLN A 147 12.87 10.08 -8.82
CA GLN A 147 12.72 8.87 -9.63
C GLN A 147 11.24 8.56 -9.91
N LEU A 148 10.36 8.79 -8.94
CA LEU A 148 8.91 8.64 -9.17
C LEU A 148 8.38 9.69 -10.16
N TYR A 149 8.83 10.94 -10.07
CA TYR A 149 8.40 11.99 -11.01
C TYR A 149 8.74 11.70 -12.47
N MET A 150 9.83 10.97 -12.71
CA MET A 150 10.28 10.58 -14.04
C MET A 150 9.93 9.13 -14.40
N ALA A 151 9.09 8.47 -13.61
CA ALA A 151 8.59 7.15 -13.95
C ALA A 151 7.55 7.22 -15.07
N ASP A 152 7.46 6.16 -15.86
CA ASP A 152 6.43 6.02 -16.89
C ASP A 152 5.06 5.77 -16.25
N GLU A 153 5.04 4.98 -15.17
CA GLU A 153 3.87 4.72 -14.35
C GLU A 153 4.25 4.63 -12.87
N VAL A 154 3.32 5.00 -11.98
CA VAL A 154 3.40 4.72 -10.54
C VAL A 154 2.09 4.06 -10.12
N PHE A 155 2.14 3.13 -9.19
CA PHE A 155 0.94 2.55 -8.60
C PHE A 155 1.17 2.10 -7.16
N MET A 156 0.07 2.03 -6.41
CA MET A 156 0.04 1.59 -5.02
C MET A 156 -0.64 0.23 -4.90
N THR A 157 -0.28 -0.52 -3.86
CA THR A 157 -0.90 -1.81 -3.56
C THR A 157 -1.27 -1.95 -2.09
N GLY A 158 -2.45 -2.49 -1.81
CA GLY A 158 -2.89 -2.85 -0.46
C GLY A 158 -4.22 -3.59 -0.49
N THR A 159 -4.62 -4.24 0.60
CA THR A 159 -5.89 -5.01 0.61
C THR A 159 -7.10 -4.15 0.25
N ALA A 160 -7.15 -2.92 0.78
CA ALA A 160 -8.24 -1.98 0.51
C ALA A 160 -8.09 -1.25 -0.84
N ALA A 161 -6.85 -0.89 -1.20
CA ALA A 161 -6.53 -0.16 -2.43
C ALA A 161 -6.40 -1.06 -3.67
N GLU A 162 -6.35 -2.38 -3.47
CA GLU A 162 -6.06 -3.39 -4.49
C GLU A 162 -4.77 -3.03 -5.24
N VAL A 163 -4.82 -2.87 -6.57
CA VAL A 163 -3.80 -2.18 -7.37
C VAL A 163 -4.40 -0.86 -7.84
N THR A 164 -3.87 0.26 -7.34
CA THR A 164 -4.35 1.60 -7.69
C THR A 164 -3.28 2.39 -8.44
N PRO A 165 -3.51 2.74 -9.73
CA PRO A 165 -2.62 3.62 -10.48
C PRO A 165 -2.51 5.01 -9.84
N VAL A 166 -1.35 5.64 -9.99
CA VAL A 166 -1.06 7.01 -9.57
C VAL A 166 -0.73 7.82 -10.82
N SER A 167 -1.47 8.90 -11.03
CA SER A 167 -1.32 9.75 -12.21
C SER A 167 -0.55 11.03 -11.94
N MET A 168 -0.37 11.41 -10.67
CA MET A 168 0.27 12.65 -10.28
C MET A 168 0.88 12.53 -8.88
N ILE A 169 2.07 13.09 -8.68
CA ILE A 169 2.70 13.22 -7.36
C ILE A 169 3.21 14.65 -7.21
N ASP A 170 2.87 15.33 -6.12
CA ASP A 170 3.28 16.71 -5.85
C ASP A 170 2.97 17.67 -7.01
N TRP A 171 1.77 17.53 -7.58
CA TRP A 171 1.30 18.30 -8.73
C TRP A 171 2.13 18.13 -10.01
N ARG A 172 2.97 17.08 -10.08
CA ARG A 172 3.71 16.69 -11.28
C ARG A 172 3.03 15.47 -11.89
N PRO A 173 2.60 15.53 -13.16
CA PRO A 173 2.01 14.37 -13.82
C PRO A 173 3.04 13.25 -13.92
N ILE A 174 2.60 12.01 -13.70
CA ILE A 174 3.40 10.81 -13.93
C ILE A 174 3.11 10.31 -15.35
N GLY A 175 4.15 10.17 -16.16
CA GLY A 175 4.02 9.83 -17.58
C GLY A 175 2.99 10.71 -18.30
N LYS A 176 1.92 10.07 -18.80
CA LYS A 176 0.80 10.74 -19.51
C LYS A 176 -0.26 11.39 -18.61
N GLY A 177 -0.07 11.41 -17.28
CA GLY A 177 -1.01 12.01 -16.33
C GLY A 177 -2.32 11.22 -16.15
N THR A 178 -2.34 9.94 -16.50
CA THR A 178 -3.48 9.00 -16.31
C THR A 178 -2.94 7.60 -16.03
N ALA A 179 -3.81 6.68 -15.60
CA ALA A 179 -3.42 5.29 -15.37
C ALA A 179 -2.72 4.67 -16.61
N GLY A 180 -1.55 4.10 -16.38
CA GLY A 180 -0.75 3.47 -17.41
C GLY A 180 -1.14 2.01 -17.69
N PRO A 181 -0.75 1.47 -18.85
CA PRO A 181 -1.12 0.12 -19.27
C PRO A 181 -0.62 -0.99 -18.33
N VAL A 182 0.58 -0.87 -17.74
CA VAL A 182 1.14 -1.91 -16.86
C VAL A 182 0.34 -1.99 -15.57
N ALA A 183 0.10 -0.86 -14.90
CA ALA A 183 -0.69 -0.82 -13.66
C ALA A 183 -2.12 -1.33 -13.89
N LEU A 184 -2.76 -0.96 -15.00
CA LEU A 184 -4.11 -1.43 -15.35
C LEU A 184 -4.13 -2.94 -15.61
N ARG A 185 -3.12 -3.46 -16.31
CA ARG A 185 -3.01 -4.91 -16.57
C ARG A 185 -2.80 -5.71 -15.29
N LEU A 186 -1.93 -5.24 -14.40
CA LEU A 186 -1.70 -5.88 -13.10
C LEU A 186 -2.97 -5.84 -12.25
N ARG A 187 -3.70 -4.73 -12.26
CA ARG A 187 -4.99 -4.61 -11.57
C ARG A 187 -6.01 -5.62 -12.10
N GLU A 188 -6.18 -5.71 -13.40
CA GLU A 188 -7.10 -6.64 -14.04
C GLU A 188 -6.83 -8.09 -13.58
N VAL A 189 -5.58 -8.54 -13.70
CA VAL A 189 -5.20 -9.91 -13.34
C VAL A 189 -5.30 -10.14 -11.83
N TYR A 190 -4.96 -9.14 -11.00
CA TYR A 190 -5.15 -9.23 -9.56
C TYR A 190 -6.63 -9.41 -9.18
N LEU A 191 -7.53 -8.66 -9.82
CA LEU A 191 -8.97 -8.80 -9.59
C LEU A 191 -9.51 -10.14 -10.09
N GLU A 192 -9.05 -10.63 -11.24
CA GLU A 192 -9.38 -11.98 -11.72
C GLU A 192 -8.90 -13.05 -10.73
N ALA A 193 -7.69 -12.92 -10.18
CA ALA A 193 -7.17 -13.83 -9.17
C ALA A 193 -8.03 -13.79 -7.90
N ALA A 194 -8.25 -12.60 -7.33
CA ALA A 194 -9.04 -12.41 -6.11
C ALA A 194 -10.51 -12.85 -6.22
N THR A 195 -11.04 -12.98 -7.43
CA THR A 195 -12.42 -13.41 -7.71
C THR A 195 -12.53 -14.83 -8.28
N GLY A 196 -11.46 -15.63 -8.21
CA GLY A 196 -11.48 -17.04 -8.61
C GLY A 196 -11.58 -17.27 -10.12
N ARG A 197 -11.19 -16.28 -10.93
CA ARG A 197 -11.17 -16.37 -12.40
C ARG A 197 -9.81 -16.79 -12.96
N ARG A 198 -8.82 -17.08 -12.10
CA ARG A 198 -7.48 -17.55 -12.47
C ARG A 198 -7.15 -18.86 -11.76
N PRO A 199 -7.28 -20.02 -12.43
CA PRO A 199 -7.04 -21.31 -11.80
C PRO A 199 -5.63 -21.46 -11.22
N GLU A 200 -4.64 -20.79 -11.81
CA GLU A 200 -3.25 -20.80 -11.35
C GLU A 200 -3.03 -20.08 -9.99
N TYR A 201 -4.01 -19.29 -9.53
CA TYR A 201 -3.98 -18.58 -8.25
C TYR A 201 -5.01 -19.09 -7.23
N GLU A 202 -5.71 -20.20 -7.52
CA GLU A 202 -6.73 -20.77 -6.63
C GLU A 202 -6.22 -21.05 -5.22
N ALA A 203 -4.94 -21.37 -5.06
CA ALA A 203 -4.32 -21.61 -3.76
C ALA A 203 -4.33 -20.38 -2.82
N TRP A 204 -4.60 -19.17 -3.34
CA TRP A 204 -4.76 -17.96 -2.52
C TRP A 204 -6.18 -17.79 -1.96
N LEU A 205 -7.14 -18.56 -2.46
CA LEU A 205 -8.54 -18.43 -2.13
C LEU A 205 -8.92 -19.47 -1.09
N THR A 206 -9.57 -19.03 -0.02
CA THR A 206 -10.27 -19.90 0.92
C THR A 206 -11.76 -19.63 0.76
N TYR A 207 -12.45 -20.55 0.09
CA TYR A 207 -13.89 -20.45 -0.12
C TYR A 207 -14.62 -20.58 1.21
N VAL A 208 -15.36 -19.54 1.58
CA VAL A 208 -16.27 -19.58 2.71
C VAL A 208 -17.53 -20.31 2.25
N THR A 209 -17.69 -21.56 2.64
CA THR A 209 -18.92 -22.31 2.39
C THR A 209 -19.98 -21.86 3.39
N SER A 210 -21.08 -21.28 2.91
CA SER A 210 -22.30 -21.03 3.69
C SER A 210 -23.24 -22.21 3.65
#